data_AF-A0A7U7EST5-F1
#
_entry.id   AF-A0A7U7EST5-F1
#
_cell.length_a   1.000
_cell.length_b   1.000
_cell.length_c   1.000
_cell.angle_alpha   90.00
_cell.angle_beta   90.00
_cell.angle_gamma   90.00
#
_symmetry.space_group_name_H-M   'P 1'
#
loop_
_entity.id
_entity.type
_entity.pdbx_description
1 polymer ?
#
loop_
_entity_poly.entity_id
_entity_poly.type
_entity_poly.pdbx_seq_one_letter_code
_entity_poly.pdbx_strand_id
1 'polypeptide(L)' 'MKKLLLTILCLSVLGCAKQPEPEKTVDVLLIGGGIMSASLGTYLHELEPDWTIDLYERLD' A
#
# COMPACT_ATOMS: atom_id res chain seq x y z
N MET A 1 -27.54 28.76 -20.91
CA MET A 1 -26.07 28.69 -20.94
C MET A 1 -25.42 28.59 -19.56
N LYS A 2 -25.94 29.27 -18.51
CA LYS A 2 -25.40 29.19 -17.13
C LYS A 2 -25.46 27.80 -16.50
N LYS A 3 -26.51 27.02 -16.81
CA LYS A 3 -26.70 25.65 -16.30
C LYS A 3 -25.65 24.66 -16.84
N LEU A 4 -25.20 24.84 -18.08
CA LEU A 4 -24.16 24.02 -18.70
C LEU A 4 -22.76 24.35 -18.15
N LEU A 5 -22.51 25.64 -17.87
CA LEU A 5 -21.29 26.08 -17.19
C LEU A 5 -21.22 25.53 -15.74
N LEU A 6 -22.37 25.46 -15.06
CA LEU A 6 -22.45 24.98 -13.68
C LEU A 6 -22.18 23.47 -13.55
N THR A 7 -22.63 22.65 -14.52
CA THR A 7 -22.34 21.21 -14.52
C THR A 7 -20.88 20.88 -14.79
N ILE A 8 -20.20 21.67 -15.64
CA ILE A 8 -18.76 21.51 -15.90
C ILE A 8 -17.93 21.88 -14.66
N LEU A 9 -18.37 22.88 -13.89
CA LEU A 9 -17.71 23.30 -12.66
C LEU A 9 -17.88 22.27 -11.51
N CYS A 10 -19.00 21.53 -11.47
CA CYS A 10 -19.18 20.47 -10.46
C CYS A 10 -18.38 19.20 -10.77
N LEU A 11 -18.06 18.93 -12.04
CA LEU A 11 -17.32 17.74 -12.45
C LEU A 11 -15.85 17.77 -12.00
N SER A 12 -15.25 18.96 -11.85
CA SER A 12 -13.88 19.11 -11.34
C SER A 12 -13.75 18.85 -9.84
N VAL A 13 -14.85 18.94 -9.07
CA VAL A 13 -14.83 18.77 -7.60
C VAL A 13 -14.88 17.30 -7.17
N LEU A 14 -15.37 16.39 -8.04
CA LEU A 14 -15.40 14.95 -7.76
C LEU A 14 -14.03 14.26 -7.91
N GLY A 15 -13.03 14.92 -8.50
CA GLY A 15 -11.72 14.33 -8.81
C GLY A 15 -10.71 14.24 -7.67
N CYS A 16 -11.01 14.77 -6.47
CA CYS A 16 -10.05 14.86 -5.35
C CYS A 16 -10.40 14.00 -4.12
N ALA A 17 -11.38 13.09 -4.21
CA ALA A 17 -11.63 12.16 -3.11
C ALA A 17 -10.58 11.04 -3.13
N LYS A 18 -9.58 11.12 -2.24
CA LYS A 18 -8.66 10.02 -1.94
C LYS A 18 -9.51 8.84 -1.47
N GLN A 19 -9.69 7.85 -2.34
CA GLN A 19 -10.39 6.62 -2.00
C GLN A 19 -9.63 5.97 -0.84
N PRO A 20 -10.31 5.43 0.18
CA PRO A 20 -9.65 4.62 1.19
C PRO A 20 -9.01 3.44 0.46
N GLU A 21 -7.67 3.40 0.41
CA GLU A 21 -6.99 2.24 -0.14
C GLU A 21 -7.35 1.02 0.70
N PRO A 22 -7.70 -0.12 0.07
CA PRO A 22 -8.03 -1.32 0.81
C PRO A 22 -6.86 -1.70 1.72
N GLU A 23 -7.15 -2.11 2.95
CA GLU A 23 -6.13 -2.61 3.87
C GLU A 23 -5.39 -3.77 3.21
N LYS A 24 -4.10 -3.58 2.92
CA LYS A 24 -3.25 -4.60 2.30
C LYS A 24 -2.99 -5.69 3.33
N THR A 25 -3.52 -6.88 3.09
CA THR A 25 -3.18 -8.09 3.84
C THR A 25 -1.92 -8.72 3.26
N VAL A 26 -1.03 -9.18 4.12
CA VAL A 26 0.18 -9.93 3.76
C VAL A 26 0.25 -11.23 4.54
N ASP A 27 0.89 -12.25 3.98
CA ASP A 27 1.07 -13.55 4.62
C ASP A 27 2.08 -13.44 5.78
N VAL A 28 3.13 -12.63 5.59
CA VAL A 28 4.16 -12.38 6.59
C VAL A 28 4.51 -10.90 6.67
N LEU A 29 4.51 -10.38 7.91
CA LEU A 29 4.99 -9.05 8.23
C LEU A 29 6.23 -9.16 9.12
N LEU A 30 7.40 -8.79 8.59
CA LEU A 30 8.67 -8.76 9.31
C LEU A 30 8.89 -7.38 9.93
N ILE A 31 9.12 -7.33 11.24
CA ILE A 31 9.40 -6.10 11.98
C ILE A 31 10.88 -6.06 12.35
N GLY A 32 11.55 -4.97 11.99
CA GLY A 32 12.98 -4.77 12.12
C GLY A 32 13.75 -5.21 10.87
N GLY A 33 14.66 -4.37 10.38
CA GLY A 33 15.54 -4.58 9.23
C GLY A 33 16.92 -5.14 9.60
N GLY A 34 17.04 -5.74 10.78
CA GLY A 34 18.26 -6.40 11.23
C GLY A 34 18.51 -7.74 10.54
N ILE A 35 19.69 -8.32 10.81
CA ILE A 35 20.14 -9.57 10.18
C ILE A 35 19.14 -10.73 10.37
N MET A 36 18.52 -10.83 11.55
CA MET A 36 17.58 -11.91 11.86
C MET A 36 16.35 -11.88 10.93
N SER A 37 15.74 -10.71 10.77
CA SER A 37 14.55 -10.55 9.93
C SER A 37 14.89 -10.67 8.45
N ALA A 38 16.02 -10.09 8.01
CA ALA A 38 16.48 -10.22 6.63
C ALA A 38 16.77 -11.69 6.27
N SER A 39 17.51 -12.41 7.12
CA SER A 39 17.82 -13.83 6.92
C SER A 39 16.56 -14.70 6.93
N LEU A 40 15.63 -14.47 7.86
CA LEU A 40 14.36 -15.18 7.89
C LEU A 40 13.53 -14.91 6.61
N GLY A 41 13.47 -13.66 6.16
CA GLY A 41 12.78 -13.28 4.92
C GLY A 41 13.36 -13.99 3.70
N THR A 42 14.70 -14.12 3.61
CA THR A 42 15.34 -14.91 2.56
C THR A 42 14.91 -16.37 2.61
N TYR A 43 14.94 -17.02 3.78
CA TYR A 43 14.52 -18.42 3.89
C TYR A 43 13.05 -18.63 3.56
N LEU A 44 12.17 -17.73 3.99
CA LEU A 44 10.75 -17.82 3.69
C LEU A 44 10.48 -17.64 2.19
N HIS A 45 11.19 -16.73 1.52
CA HIS A 45 11.07 -16.56 0.07
C HIS A 45 11.51 -17.81 -0.71
N GLU A 46 12.58 -18.49 -0.27
CA GLU A 46 13.04 -19.73 -0.90
C GLU A 46 12.08 -20.91 -0.67
N LEU A 47 11.45 -20.99 0.52
CA LEU A 47 10.54 -22.07 0.89
C LEU A 47 9.14 -21.88 0.30
N GLU A 48 8.64 -20.64 0.31
CA GLU A 48 7.27 -20.25 -0.07
C GLU A 48 7.31 -18.98 -0.95
N PRO A 49 7.73 -19.11 -2.21
CA PRO A 49 7.98 -17.97 -3.11
C PRO A 49 6.73 -17.16 -3.47
N ASP A 50 5.54 -17.78 -3.33
CA ASP A 50 4.26 -17.14 -3.64
C ASP A 50 3.71 -16.30 -2.48
N TRP A 51 4.31 -16.39 -1.28
CA TRP A 51 3.88 -15.60 -0.13
C TRP A 51 4.21 -14.13 -0.30
N THR A 52 3.26 -13.29 0.12
CA THR A 52 3.45 -11.85 0.23
C THR A 52 4.16 -11.53 1.56
N ILE A 53 5.40 -11.06 1.46
CA ILE A 53 6.26 -10.74 2.61
C ILE A 53 6.63 -9.26 2.57
N ASP A 54 6.24 -8.51 3.60
CA ASP A 54 6.66 -7.11 3.79
C ASP A 54 7.61 -6.99 5.00
N LEU A 55 8.59 -6.09 4.92
CA LEU A 55 9.53 -5.79 6.01
C LEU A 55 9.47 -4.29 6.36
N TYR A 56 9.34 -3.99 7.65
CA TYR A 56 9.27 -2.62 8.17
C TYR A 56 10.36 -2.37 9.22
N GLU A 57 11.00 -1.22 9.13
CA GLU A 57 11.99 -0.73 10.10
C GLU A 57 11.73 0.74 10.41
N ARG A 58 12.03 1.15 11.64
CA ARG A 58 11.93 2.52 12.12
C ARG A 58 13.26 3.24 11.80
N LEU A 59 13.19 4.43 11.21
CA LEU A 59 14.38 5.19 10.77
C LEU A 59 14.64 6.45 11.59
N ASP A 60 13.98 6.59 12.73
CA ASP A 60 14.04 7.79 13.55
C ASP A 60 15.20 7.84 14.55
#